data_AF-A0A6N1Y7A4-F1
#
_entry.id   AF-A0A6N1Y7A4-F1
#
_cell.length_a   1.000
_cell.length_b   1.000
_cell.length_c   1.000
_cell.angle_alpha   90.00
_cell.angle_beta   90.00
_cell.angle_gamma   90.00
#
_symmetry.space_group_name_H-M   'P 1'
#
loop_
_entity.id
_entity.type
_entity.pdbx_description
1 polymer ?
#
loop_
_entity_poly.entity_id
_entity_poly.type
_entity_poly.pdbx_seq_one_letter_code
_entity_poly.pdbx_strand_id
1 'polypeptide(L)'
;MKITIGKLAKQANVTIETIRYYQRKGLLTEPVKPATGYRKYPQEAVARLCFIKRAQQSGFTLKEIAELLSLDGKHCADVQQMAEQKRQQIDNQLKDLTALRNALDTLVKGCQQDNSTDHCSLIDAFSDQSEQKY
;
A
#
# COMPACT_ATOMS: atom_id res chain seq x y z
N MET A 1 -0.16 -21.07 -23.49
CA MET A 1 0.02 -20.08 -24.59
C MET A 1 0.84 -18.91 -24.05
N LYS A 2 1.81 -18.35 -24.80
CA LYS A 2 2.63 -17.21 -24.31
C LYS A 2 2.20 -15.87 -24.96
N ILE A 3 2.19 -14.78 -24.19
CA ILE A 3 1.68 -13.46 -24.62
C ILE A 3 2.74 -12.35 -24.51
N THR A 4 2.59 -11.26 -25.24
CA THR A 4 3.49 -10.10 -25.14
C THR A 4 3.19 -9.26 -23.90
N ILE A 5 4.15 -8.42 -23.48
CA ILE A 5 3.98 -7.55 -22.29
C ILE A 5 2.75 -6.64 -22.39
N GLY A 6 2.41 -6.14 -23.58
CA GLY A 6 1.21 -5.32 -23.79
C GLY A 6 -0.09 -6.10 -23.63
N LYS A 7 -0.13 -7.37 -24.09
CA LYS A 7 -1.29 -8.24 -23.86
C LYS A 7 -1.40 -8.63 -22.38
N LEU A 8 -0.26 -8.89 -21.72
CA LEU A 8 -0.20 -9.16 -20.29
C LEU A 8 -0.74 -7.99 -19.45
N ALA A 9 -0.30 -6.77 -19.75
CA ALA A 9 -0.76 -5.53 -19.12
C ALA A 9 -2.28 -5.37 -19.23
N LYS A 10 -2.83 -5.54 -20.43
CA LYS A 10 -4.27 -5.48 -20.68
C LYS A 10 -5.04 -6.54 -19.89
N GLN A 11 -4.58 -7.80 -19.91
CA GLN A 11 -5.27 -8.89 -19.22
C GLN A 11 -5.23 -8.77 -17.69
N ALA A 12 -4.14 -8.27 -17.13
CA ALA A 12 -4.01 -8.05 -15.68
C ALA A 12 -4.56 -6.69 -15.23
N ASN A 13 -5.04 -5.85 -16.15
CA ASN A 13 -5.51 -4.48 -15.90
C ASN A 13 -4.47 -3.66 -15.11
N VAL A 14 -3.23 -3.63 -15.62
CA VAL A 14 -2.09 -2.86 -15.10
C VAL A 14 -1.33 -2.19 -16.24
N THR A 15 -0.51 -1.20 -15.94
CA THR A 15 0.38 -0.58 -16.95
C THR A 15 1.63 -1.43 -17.20
N ILE A 16 2.31 -1.17 -18.32
CA ILE A 16 3.58 -1.83 -18.64
C ILE A 16 4.66 -1.44 -17.62
N GLU A 17 4.62 -0.20 -17.13
CA GLU A 17 5.50 0.33 -16.10
C GLU A 17 5.34 -0.44 -14.79
N THR A 18 4.11 -0.77 -14.40
CA THR A 18 3.82 -1.61 -13.23
C THR A 18 4.43 -3.00 -13.37
N ILE A 19 4.31 -3.63 -14.56
CA ILE A 19 4.94 -4.93 -14.83
C ILE A 19 6.47 -4.83 -14.68
N ARG A 20 7.10 -3.83 -15.30
CA ARG A 20 8.54 -3.59 -15.18
C ARG A 20 8.97 -3.30 -13.74
N TYR A 21 8.13 -2.60 -12.99
CA TYR A 21 8.38 -2.32 -11.59
C TYR A 21 8.37 -3.59 -10.74
N TYR A 22 7.41 -4.48 -10.94
CA TYR A 22 7.37 -5.78 -10.25
C TYR A 22 8.53 -6.69 -10.65
N GLN A 23 9.00 -6.62 -11.89
CA GLN A 23 10.23 -7.32 -12.31
C GLN A 23 11.46 -6.82 -11.54
N ARG A 24 11.65 -5.51 -11.45
CA ARG A 24 12.76 -4.91 -10.67
C ARG A 24 12.70 -5.27 -9.18
N LYS A 25 11.50 -5.48 -8.64
CA LYS A 25 11.29 -5.88 -7.25
C LYS A 25 11.33 -7.40 -7.04
N GLY A 26 11.62 -8.20 -8.07
CA GLY A 26 11.68 -9.66 -7.98
C GLY A 26 10.32 -10.35 -7.83
N LEU A 27 9.21 -9.60 -7.92
CA LEU A 27 7.86 -10.12 -7.76
C LEU A 27 7.34 -10.82 -9.00
N LEU A 28 7.88 -10.50 -10.18
CA LEU A 28 7.51 -11.14 -11.43
C LEU A 28 8.78 -11.54 -12.19
N THR A 29 8.85 -12.78 -12.63
CA THR A 29 9.96 -13.26 -13.46
C THR A 29 10.02 -12.49 -14.78
N GLU A 30 11.17 -11.91 -15.09
CA GLU A 30 11.42 -11.33 -16.41
C GLU A 30 11.88 -12.43 -17.38
N PRO A 31 11.12 -12.70 -18.47
CA PRO A 31 11.53 -13.69 -19.45
C PRO A 31 12.83 -13.28 -20.15
N VAL A 32 13.64 -14.27 -20.51
CA VAL A 32 14.85 -14.08 -21.31
C VAL A 32 14.51 -13.34 -22.60
N LYS A 33 15.32 -12.34 -22.94
CA LYS A 33 15.16 -11.60 -24.20
C LYS A 33 15.47 -12.55 -25.36
N PRO A 34 14.52 -12.79 -26.29
CA PRO A 34 14.78 -13.64 -27.45
C PRO A 34 15.76 -12.97 -28.43
N ALA A 35 16.45 -13.77 -29.23
CA ALA A 35 17.39 -13.29 -30.26
C ALA A 35 16.73 -12.34 -31.27
N THR A 36 15.46 -12.59 -31.59
CA THR A 36 14.63 -11.71 -32.41
C THR A 36 13.22 -11.61 -31.81
N GLY A 37 12.61 -10.42 -31.92
CA GLY A 37 11.24 -10.16 -31.47
C GLY A 37 11.10 -9.77 -29.99
N TYR A 38 9.92 -10.05 -29.43
CA TYR A 38 9.50 -9.54 -28.13
C TYR A 38 9.52 -10.61 -27.03
N ARG A 39 9.79 -10.20 -25.79
CA ARG A 39 9.62 -11.06 -24.61
C ARG A 39 8.20 -11.63 -24.58
N LYS A 40 8.11 -12.94 -24.34
CA LYS A 40 6.85 -13.67 -24.23
C LYS A 40 6.67 -14.18 -22.81
N TYR A 41 5.51 -13.89 -22.24
CA TYR A 41 5.14 -14.20 -20.87
C TYR A 41 4.22 -15.42 -20.83
N PRO A 42 4.38 -16.30 -19.84
CA PRO A 42 3.45 -17.38 -19.59
C PRO A 42 2.09 -16.82 -19.13
N GLN A 43 1.00 -17.55 -19.34
CA GLN A 43 -0.36 -17.07 -19.00
C GLN A 43 -0.54 -16.97 -17.48
N GLU A 44 0.18 -17.79 -16.73
CA GLU A 44 0.33 -17.81 -15.29
C GLU A 44 0.82 -16.46 -14.74
N ALA A 45 1.55 -15.67 -15.55
CA ALA A 45 1.95 -14.32 -15.19
C ALA A 45 0.74 -13.39 -14.98
N VAL A 46 -0.38 -13.63 -15.66
CA VAL A 46 -1.63 -12.87 -15.45
C VAL A 46 -2.17 -13.12 -14.06
N ALA A 47 -2.28 -14.40 -13.66
CA ALA A 47 -2.77 -14.78 -12.33
C ALA A 47 -1.88 -14.19 -11.23
N ARG A 48 -0.55 -14.24 -11.41
CA ARG A 48 0.41 -13.63 -10.49
C ARG A 48 0.28 -12.12 -10.38
N LEU A 49 0.10 -11.41 -11.49
CA LEU A 49 -0.15 -9.96 -11.47
C LEU A 49 -1.47 -9.59 -10.78
N CYS A 50 -2.53 -10.35 -11.04
CA CYS A 50 -3.81 -10.17 -10.36
C CYS A 50 -3.70 -10.42 -8.85
N PHE A 51 -2.91 -11.42 -8.44
CA PHE A 51 -2.61 -11.69 -7.03
C PHE A 51 -1.90 -10.50 -6.36
N ILE A 52 -0.80 -10.02 -6.96
CA ILE A 52 -0.04 -8.87 -6.44
C ILE A 52 -0.96 -7.66 -6.27
N LYS A 53 -1.78 -7.36 -7.30
CA LYS A 53 -2.71 -6.22 -7.28
C LYS A 53 -3.73 -6.33 -6.14
N ARG A 54 -4.34 -7.50 -5.96
CA ARG A 54 -5.31 -7.73 -4.88
C ARG A 54 -4.66 -7.61 -3.50
N ALA A 55 -3.49 -8.19 -3.31
CA ALA A 55 -2.78 -8.12 -2.05
C ALA A 55 -2.39 -6.66 -1.69
N GLN A 56 -1.94 -5.86 -2.66
CA GLN A 56 -1.71 -4.43 -2.42
C GLN A 56 -2.97 -3.66 -2.01
N GLN A 57 -4.11 -3.96 -2.66
CA GLN A 57 -5.39 -3.34 -2.30
C GLN A 57 -5.83 -3.70 -0.89
N SER A 58 -5.40 -4.85 -0.36
CA SER A 58 -5.62 -5.27 1.03
C SER A 58 -4.60 -4.68 2.02
N GLY A 59 -3.72 -3.79 1.60
CA GLY A 59 -2.75 -3.11 2.47
C GLY A 59 -1.42 -3.83 2.65
N PHE A 60 -1.17 -4.92 1.91
CA PHE A 60 0.14 -5.55 1.92
C PHE A 60 1.18 -4.74 1.14
N THR A 61 2.35 -4.61 1.74
CA THR A 61 3.54 -4.05 1.10
C THR A 61 4.11 -5.04 0.09
N LEU A 62 4.91 -4.54 -0.85
CA LEU A 62 5.56 -5.40 -1.85
C LEU A 62 6.47 -6.47 -1.24
N LYS A 63 7.04 -6.21 -0.05
CA LYS A 63 7.88 -7.19 0.66
C LYS A 63 7.02 -8.34 1.19
N GLU A 64 5.95 -8.03 1.90
CA GLU A 64 4.99 -9.03 2.40
C GLU A 64 4.34 -9.81 1.24
N ILE A 65 4.10 -9.16 0.09
CA ILE A 65 3.60 -9.85 -1.09
C ILE A 65 4.63 -10.83 -1.66
N ALA A 66 5.93 -10.50 -1.60
CA ALA A 66 6.97 -11.45 -2.00
C ALA A 66 6.96 -12.70 -1.13
N GLU A 67 6.80 -12.51 0.19
CA GLU A 67 6.66 -13.60 1.16
C GLU A 67 5.40 -14.43 0.87
N LEU A 68 4.24 -13.79 0.69
CA LEU A 68 3.00 -14.48 0.31
C LEU A 68 3.12 -15.27 -1.00
N LEU A 69 3.88 -14.77 -1.98
CA LEU A 69 4.13 -15.46 -3.25
C LEU A 69 5.13 -16.61 -3.13
N SER A 70 5.91 -16.66 -2.04
CA SER A 70 6.83 -17.76 -1.73
C SER A 70 6.18 -18.87 -0.90
N LEU A 71 5.08 -18.55 -0.22
CA LEU A 71 4.27 -19.50 0.53
C LEU A 71 3.38 -20.26 -0.46
N ASP A 72 3.65 -21.54 -0.66
CA ASP A 72 2.76 -22.42 -1.40
C ASP A 72 1.43 -22.58 -0.65
N GLY A 73 0.35 -22.94 -1.35
CA GLY A 73 -1.00 -23.13 -0.77
C GLY A 73 -1.14 -24.18 0.33
N LYS A 74 -0.03 -24.79 0.77
CA LYS A 74 0.09 -25.70 1.92
C LYS A 74 0.41 -24.96 3.23
N HIS A 75 0.79 -23.69 3.16
CA HIS A 75 1.15 -22.83 4.29
C HIS A 75 -0.02 -21.95 4.76
N CYS A 76 -1.21 -22.55 4.91
CA CYS A 76 -2.42 -21.80 5.29
C CYS A 76 -2.26 -21.06 6.62
N ALA A 77 -1.59 -21.68 7.59
CA ALA A 77 -1.31 -21.07 8.89
C ALA A 77 -0.40 -19.82 8.78
N ASP A 78 0.66 -19.89 7.99
CA ASP A 78 1.59 -18.77 7.81
C ASP A 78 0.88 -17.59 7.11
N VAL A 79 0.08 -17.88 6.08
CA VAL A 79 -0.73 -16.87 5.38
C VAL A 79 -1.77 -16.24 6.31
N GLN A 80 -2.43 -17.04 7.15
CA GLN A 80 -3.38 -16.55 8.13
C GLN A 80 -2.70 -15.61 9.14
N GLN A 81 -1.54 -16.01 9.66
CA GLN A 81 -0.77 -15.18 10.60
C GLN A 81 -0.37 -13.84 9.98
N MET A 82 0.08 -13.83 8.73
CA MET A 82 0.40 -12.58 8.01
C MET A 82 -0.83 -11.68 7.86
N ALA A 83 -1.99 -12.25 7.57
CA ALA A 83 -3.24 -11.50 7.47
C ALA A 83 -3.69 -10.92 8.82
N GLU A 84 -3.56 -11.68 9.91
CA GLU A 84 -3.87 -11.22 11.27
C GLU A 84 -2.94 -10.08 11.71
N GLN A 85 -1.64 -10.21 11.43
CA GLN A 85 -0.66 -9.15 11.68
C GLN A 85 -0.99 -7.88 10.88
N LYS A 86 -1.35 -8.02 9.59
CA LYS A 86 -1.77 -6.89 8.76
C LYS A 86 -3.02 -6.22 9.32
N ARG A 87 -4.01 -7.00 9.74
CA ARG A 87 -5.23 -6.48 10.36
C ARG A 87 -4.91 -5.66 11.61
N GLN A 88 -4.04 -6.19 12.48
CA GLN A 88 -3.64 -5.49 13.71
C GLN A 88 -2.90 -4.18 13.42
N GLN A 89 -2.04 -4.15 12.39
CA GLN A 89 -1.40 -2.91 11.94
C GLN A 89 -2.44 -1.87 11.48
N ILE A 90 -3.44 -2.28 10.69
CA ILE A 90 -4.51 -1.40 10.25
C ILE A 90 -5.32 -0.88 11.44
N ASP A 91 -5.65 -1.75 12.40
CA ASP A 91 -6.40 -1.37 13.61
C ASP A 91 -5.63 -0.32 14.44
N ASN A 92 -4.31 -0.45 14.55
CA ASN A 92 -3.47 0.53 15.23
C ASN A 92 -3.43 1.87 14.46
N GLN A 93 -3.26 1.83 13.14
CA GLN A 93 -3.32 3.05 12.32
C GLN A 93 -4.67 3.75 12.42
N LEU A 94 -5.77 3.01 12.47
CA LEU A 94 -7.12 3.58 12.68
C LEU A 94 -7.24 4.25 14.04
N LYS A 95 -6.68 3.67 15.10
CA LYS A 95 -6.66 4.29 16.43
C LYS A 95 -5.88 5.60 16.40
N ASP A 96 -4.68 5.60 15.83
CA ASP A 96 -3.82 6.79 15.76
C ASP A 96 -4.48 7.91 14.94
N LEU A 97 -5.02 7.57 13.76
CA LEU A 97 -5.75 8.52 12.91
C LEU A 97 -7.02 9.04 13.59
N THR A 98 -7.70 8.21 14.37
CA THR A 98 -8.88 8.63 15.14
C THR A 98 -8.49 9.59 16.27
N ALA A 99 -7.39 9.33 16.97
CA ALA A 99 -6.88 10.22 18.01
C ALA A 99 -6.48 11.59 17.41
N LEU A 100 -5.77 11.59 16.28
CA LEU A 100 -5.39 12.81 15.57
C LEU A 100 -6.62 13.59 15.09
N ARG A 101 -7.60 12.91 14.49
CA ARG A 101 -8.87 13.54 14.08
C ARG A 101 -9.56 14.20 15.26
N ASN A 102 -9.69 13.49 16.38
CA ASN A 102 -10.35 14.02 17.57
C ASN A 102 -9.61 15.23 18.17
N ALA A 103 -8.26 15.23 18.12
CA ALA A 103 -7.46 16.38 18.54
C ALA A 103 -7.75 17.61 17.65
N LEU A 104 -7.79 17.43 16.33
CA LEU A 104 -8.18 18.48 15.39
C LEU A 104 -9.61 18.95 15.61
N ASP A 105 -10.56 18.05 15.87
CA ASP A 105 -11.95 18.38 16.16
C ASP A 105 -12.07 19.27 17.41
N THR A 106 -11.27 19.01 18.46
CA THR A 106 -11.23 19.85 19.67
C THR A 106 -10.72 21.26 19.36
N LEU A 107 -9.65 21.37 18.57
CA LEU A 107 -9.09 22.66 18.19
C LEU A 107 -10.07 23.48 17.34
N VAL A 108 -10.74 22.83 16.38
CA VAL A 108 -11.77 23.47 15.54
C VAL A 108 -12.96 23.95 16.36
N LYS A 109 -13.41 23.15 17.34
CA LYS A 109 -14.50 23.56 18.25
C LYS A 109 -14.12 24.77 19.11
N GLY A 110 -12.87 24.83 19.59
CA GLY A 110 -12.35 25.99 20.33
C GLY A 110 -12.46 27.27 19.51
N CYS A 111 -12.04 27.24 18.24
CA CYS A 111 -12.16 28.39 17.34
C CYS A 111 -13.60 28.82 17.02
N GLN A 112 -14.57 27.90 17.05
CA GLN A 112 -15.97 28.25 16.83
C GLN A 112 -16.62 28.90 18.07
N GLN A 113 -16.09 28.63 19.26
CA GLN A 113 -16.57 29.19 20.52
C GLN A 113 -15.96 30.58 20.80
N ASP A 114 -14.68 30.74 20.47
CA ASP A 114 -13.98 32.03 20.47
C ASP A 114 -14.31 32.81 19.19
N ASN A 115 -15.49 33.42 19.14
CA ASN A 115 -15.99 34.22 18.00
C ASN A 115 -15.23 35.55 17.78
N SER A 116 -14.01 35.65 18.31
CA SER A 116 -13.12 36.80 18.22
C SER A 116 -12.35 36.78 16.89
N THR A 117 -12.49 37.83 16.07
CA THR A 117 -11.72 38.03 14.83
C THR A 117 -10.26 38.43 15.06
N ASP A 118 -9.90 38.78 16.29
CA ASP A 118 -8.59 39.34 16.64
C ASP A 118 -7.56 38.28 17.03
N HIS A 119 -8.00 37.06 17.36
CA HIS A 119 -7.12 35.99 17.82
C HIS A 119 -7.61 34.61 17.34
N CYS A 120 -6.72 33.80 16.75
CA CYS A 120 -7.03 32.44 16.32
C CYS A 120 -6.48 31.42 17.31
N SER A 121 -7.34 30.85 18.17
CA SER A 121 -6.98 29.85 19.18
C SER A 121 -6.30 28.59 18.61
N LEU A 122 -6.52 28.31 17.31
CA LEU A 122 -5.82 27.26 16.55
C LEU A 122 -4.33 27.59 16.36
N ILE A 123 -4.00 28.84 15.99
CA ILE A 123 -2.61 29.26 15.78
C ILE A 123 -1.86 29.29 17.11
N ASP A 124 -2.49 29.75 18.20
CA ASP A 124 -1.91 29.70 19.54
C ASP A 124 -1.58 28.28 19.98
N ALA A 125 -2.53 27.35 19.83
CA ALA A 125 -2.32 25.96 20.23
C ALA A 125 -1.12 25.30 19.52
N PHE A 126 -0.79 25.74 18.30
CA PHE A 126 0.41 25.29 17.58
C PHE A 126 1.66 26.12 17.88
N SER A 127 1.52 27.37 18.33
CA SER A 127 2.62 28.28 18.64
C SER A 127 3.18 28.07 20.07
N ASP A 128 2.32 27.67 21.01
CA ASP A 128 2.66 27.33 22.39
C ASP A 128 3.43 26.00 22.54
N GLN A 129 3.52 25.20 21.46
CA GLN A 129 4.31 23.95 21.44
C GLN A 129 5.84 24.18 21.41
N SER A 130 6.30 25.44 21.51
CA SER A 130 7.74 25.80 21.47
C SER A 130 8.43 25.82 22.84
N GLU A 131 7.75 25.52 23.94
CA GLU A 131 8.36 25.45 25.29
C GLU A 131 8.05 24.16 26.06
N GLN A 132 8.58 23.02 25.62
CA GLN A 132 8.89 21.92 26.53
C GLN A 132 10.35 21.48 26.36
N LYS A 133 11.21 22.30 26.95
CA LYS A 133 12.55 21.95 27.46
C LYS A 133 12.46 20.64 28.27
N TYR A 134 13.28 19.66 27.93
CA TYR A 134 14.12 18.93 28.88
C TYR A 134 15.38 18.42 28.17
#